data_AF-A0A447RSC0-F1
#
_entry.id   AF-A0A447RSC0-F1
#
_cell.length_a   1.000
_cell.length_b   1.000
_cell.length_c   1.000
_cell.angle_alpha   90.00
_cell.angle_beta   90.00
_cell.angle_gamma   90.00
#
_symmetry.space_group_name_H-M   'P 1'
#
loop_
_entity.id
_entity.type
_entity.pdbx_description
1 polymer ?
#
loop_
_entity_poly.entity_id
_entity_poly.type
_entity_poly.pdbx_seq_one_letter_code
_entity_poly.pdbx_strand_id
1 'polypeptide(L)'
;MHSMFPCPSPTAGEGTVEAMIAATQGKEHFAWVTGPLGERVKACWGMSGDGVTAFIEMAAASGLGLVPPDKRNPLITTSRGTGELILQALEHGAERIIIGIGGSATNDGGAGMNAGARRPPL
;
A
#
# COMPACT_ATOMS: atom_id res chain seq x y z
N MET A 1 6.35 -26.00 -12.32
CA MET A 1 6.42 -25.71 -10.87
C MET A 1 6.40 -24.18 -10.73
N HIS A 2 5.24 -23.59 -10.45
CA HIS A 2 5.14 -22.16 -10.13
C HIS A 2 4.91 -22.05 -8.62
N SER A 3 5.93 -21.57 -7.91
CA SER A 3 5.84 -21.26 -6.48
C SER A 3 5.10 -19.94 -6.33
N MET A 4 3.78 -20.01 -6.17
CA MET A 4 2.96 -18.87 -5.75
C MET A 4 3.10 -18.75 -4.24
N PHE A 5 3.72 -17.68 -3.75
CA PHE A 5 3.64 -17.34 -2.32
C PHE A 5 2.37 -16.52 -2.12
N PRO A 6 1.33 -17.05 -1.46
CA PRO A 6 0.10 -16.29 -1.24
C PRO A 6 0.40 -15.12 -0.30
N CYS A 7 0.14 -13.90 -0.78
CA CYS A 7 -0.02 -12.74 0.09
C CYS A 7 -1.15 -13.07 1.09
N PRO A 8 -0.91 -13.01 2.41
CA PRO A 8 -1.95 -13.33 3.37
C PRO A 8 -2.97 -12.19 3.34
N SER A 9 -4.12 -12.47 2.72
CA SER A 9 -5.30 -11.61 2.63
C SER A 9 -5.70 -10.97 3.97
N PRO A 10 -6.20 -9.72 3.95
CA PRO A 10 -7.48 -9.47 4.58
C PRO A 10 -8.45 -8.72 3.65
N THR A 11 -9.48 -9.44 3.22
CA THR A 11 -10.63 -9.03 2.41
C THR A 11 -11.12 -7.58 2.63
N ALA A 12 -10.94 -6.75 1.60
CA ALA A 12 -11.91 -5.78 1.02
C ALA A 12 -11.23 -4.93 -0.08
N GLY A 13 -11.01 -5.50 -1.28
CA GLY A 13 -10.41 -4.78 -2.44
C GLY A 13 -9.31 -5.55 -3.21
N GLU A 14 -8.99 -6.74 -2.74
CA GLU A 14 -7.80 -7.54 -3.08
C GLU A 14 -7.78 -8.05 -4.52
N GLY A 15 -6.63 -7.91 -5.17
CA GLY A 15 -6.32 -8.54 -6.45
C GLY A 15 -6.03 -7.55 -7.58
N THR A 16 -6.14 -6.24 -7.36
CA THR A 16 -5.87 -5.25 -8.41
C THR A 16 -4.36 -5.17 -8.65
N VAL A 17 -3.55 -5.14 -7.58
CA VAL A 17 -2.08 -5.18 -7.69
C VAL A 17 -1.62 -6.46 -8.38
N GLU A 18 -2.08 -7.63 -7.93
CA GLU A 18 -1.71 -8.93 -8.50
C GLU A 18 -2.13 -9.05 -9.97
N ALA A 19 -3.35 -8.61 -10.32
CA ALA A 19 -3.84 -8.62 -11.69
C ALA A 19 -3.03 -7.68 -12.59
N MET A 20 -2.68 -6.48 -12.12
CA MET A 20 -1.89 -5.52 -12.89
C MET A 20 -0.44 -5.98 -13.07
N ILE A 21 0.16 -6.58 -12.04
CA ILE A 21 1.48 -7.20 -12.13
C ILE A 21 1.45 -8.32 -13.17
N ALA A 22 0.47 -9.24 -13.09
CA ALA A 22 0.35 -10.33 -14.04
C ALA A 22 0.12 -9.82 -15.48
N ALA A 23 -0.76 -8.83 -15.67
CA ALA A 23 -1.09 -8.27 -16.97
C ALA A 23 0.08 -7.51 -17.62
N THR A 24 0.97 -6.92 -16.81
CA THR A 24 2.12 -6.15 -17.29
C THR A 24 3.44 -6.92 -17.23
N GLN A 25 3.41 -8.20 -16.85
CA GLN A 25 4.61 -9.00 -16.58
C GLN A 25 5.55 -8.31 -15.58
N GLY A 26 4.95 -7.65 -14.59
CA GLY A 26 5.59 -6.86 -13.57
C GLY A 26 6.21 -7.68 -12.45
N LYS A 27 6.56 -6.99 -11.36
CA LYS A 27 7.15 -7.57 -10.16
C LYS A 27 6.46 -7.07 -8.90
N GLU A 28 6.37 -7.94 -7.92
CA GLU A 28 5.93 -7.62 -6.56
C GLU A 28 7.10 -7.09 -5.74
N HIS A 29 6.80 -6.12 -4.88
CA HIS A 29 7.72 -5.50 -3.93
C HIS A 29 7.07 -5.47 -2.54
N PHE A 30 7.90 -5.60 -1.51
CA PHE A 30 7.46 -5.55 -0.12
C PHE A 30 8.14 -4.43 0.63
N ALA A 31 7.36 -3.75 1.46
CA ALA A 31 7.78 -2.60 2.23
C ALA A 31 7.29 -2.75 3.67
N TRP A 32 8.15 -2.49 4.64
CA TRP A 32 7.67 -2.19 5.98
C TRP A 32 7.23 -0.73 6.03
N VAL A 33 5.98 -0.50 6.40
CA VAL A 33 5.36 0.83 6.46
C VAL A 33 4.58 1.02 7.76
N THR A 34 4.21 2.25 8.06
CA THR A 34 3.38 2.61 9.21
C THR A 34 1.93 2.19 8.96
N GLY A 35 1.45 1.22 9.72
CA GLY A 35 0.07 0.74 9.70
C GLY A 35 -0.94 1.76 10.23
N PRO A 36 -2.25 1.47 10.12
CA PRO A 36 -3.29 2.43 10.49
C PRO A 36 -3.26 2.82 11.97
N LEU A 37 -2.81 1.94 12.87
CA LEU A 37 -2.67 2.21 14.31
C LEU A 37 -1.26 2.69 14.71
N GLY A 38 -0.39 3.02 13.75
CA GLY A 38 1.00 3.47 13.98
C GLY A 38 2.04 2.35 14.13
N GLU A 39 1.61 1.10 14.27
CA GLU A 39 2.50 -0.07 14.30
C GLU A 39 3.06 -0.40 12.91
N ARG A 40 4.22 -1.08 12.82
CA ARG A 40 4.81 -1.44 11.53
C ARG A 40 4.08 -2.62 10.91
N VAL A 41 3.65 -2.46 9.66
CA VAL A 41 3.02 -3.52 8.85
C VAL A 41 3.88 -3.79 7.61
N LYS A 42 3.90 -5.05 7.16
CA LYS A 42 4.54 -5.42 5.90
C LYS A 42 3.49 -5.32 4.79
N ALA A 43 3.61 -4.31 3.94
CA ALA A 43 2.71 -4.06 2.82
C ALA A 43 3.34 -4.55 1.49
N CYS A 44 2.49 -5.05 0.60
CA CYS A 44 2.85 -5.42 -0.77
C CYS A 44 2.46 -4.30 -1.75
N TRP A 45 3.25 -4.10 -2.79
CA TRP A 45 2.95 -3.23 -3.93
C TRP A 45 3.59 -3.79 -5.20
N GLY A 46 3.19 -3.28 -6.37
CA GLY A 46 3.63 -3.78 -7.67
C GLY A 46 4.36 -2.74 -8.51
N MET A 47 5.24 -3.22 -9.39
CA MET A 47 5.86 -2.45 -10.47
C MET A 47 5.55 -3.14 -11.79
N SER A 48 5.20 -2.38 -12.83
CA SER A 48 4.97 -2.91 -14.18
C SER A 48 6.24 -3.49 -14.79
N GLY A 49 6.10 -4.39 -15.78
CA GLY A 49 7.24 -5.07 -16.40
C GLY A 49 8.21 -4.12 -17.13
N ASP A 50 7.72 -2.97 -17.59
CA ASP A 50 8.53 -1.88 -18.17
C ASP A 50 9.18 -0.97 -17.11
N GLY A 51 8.87 -1.15 -15.82
CA GLY A 51 9.42 -0.36 -14.71
C GLY A 51 8.86 1.07 -14.58
N VAL A 52 7.83 1.44 -15.34
CA VAL A 52 7.33 2.83 -15.42
C VAL A 52 6.18 3.09 -14.44
N THR A 53 5.33 2.08 -14.20
CA THR A 53 4.09 2.24 -13.43
C THR A 53 4.11 1.40 -12.16
N ALA A 54 3.90 2.05 -11.02
CA ALA A 54 3.66 1.36 -9.76
C ALA A 54 2.16 1.16 -9.49
N PHE A 55 1.82 0.03 -8.89
CA PHE A 55 0.47 -0.34 -8.46
C PHE A 55 0.47 -0.45 -6.94
N ILE A 56 -0.35 0.37 -6.27
CA ILE A 56 -0.43 0.42 -4.80
C ILE A 56 -1.88 0.22 -4.39
N GLU A 57 -2.12 -0.65 -3.42
CA GLU A 57 -3.40 -0.72 -2.72
C GLU A 57 -3.26 -0.09 -1.34
N MET A 58 -4.07 0.93 -1.06
CA MET A 58 -4.09 1.60 0.23
C MET A 58 -4.39 0.62 1.37
N ALA A 59 -5.24 -0.38 1.13
CA ALA A 59 -5.62 -1.38 2.13
C ALA A 59 -4.40 -2.16 2.66
N ALA A 60 -3.36 -2.36 1.85
CA ALA A 60 -2.15 -3.07 2.26
C ALA A 60 -1.36 -2.35 3.36
N ALA A 61 -1.49 -1.02 3.45
CA ALA A 61 -0.82 -0.20 4.47
C ALA A 61 -1.79 0.40 5.50
N SER A 62 -3.01 0.73 5.10
CA SER A 62 -3.97 1.53 5.86
C SER A 62 -5.40 0.94 5.85
N GLY A 63 -5.53 -0.36 5.58
CA GLY A 63 -6.82 -1.05 5.40
C GLY A 63 -7.53 -1.45 6.68
N LEU A 64 -8.85 -1.58 6.60
CA LEU A 64 -9.71 -1.97 7.73
C LEU A 64 -9.42 -3.39 8.25
N GLY A 65 -8.89 -4.25 7.39
CA GLY A 65 -8.42 -5.59 7.74
C GLY A 65 -7.21 -5.60 8.70
N LEU A 66 -6.45 -4.51 8.75
CA LEU A 66 -5.28 -4.35 9.64
C LEU A 66 -5.67 -3.83 11.03
N VAL A 67 -6.94 -3.52 11.25
CA VAL A 67 -7.45 -2.97 12.51
C VAL A 67 -8.41 -3.97 13.15
N PRO A 68 -8.06 -4.54 14.34
CA PRO A 68 -8.96 -5.37 15.12
C PRO A 68 -10.31 -4.68 15.35
N PRO A 69 -11.45 -5.41 15.31
CA PRO A 69 -12.78 -4.80 15.38
C PRO A 69 -13.00 -3.86 16.57
N ASP A 70 -12.43 -4.19 17.72
CA ASP A 70 -12.47 -3.43 18.98
C ASP A 70 -11.62 -2.14 18.96
N LYS A 71 -10.69 -2.02 18.00
CA LYS A 71 -9.81 -0.85 17.83
C LYS A 71 -10.16 0.01 16.63
N ARG A 72 -11.26 -0.27 15.93
CA ARG A 72 -11.74 0.49 14.77
C ARG A 72 -12.29 1.85 15.20
N ASN A 73 -11.39 2.81 15.36
CA ASN A 73 -11.72 4.18 15.66
C ASN A 73 -11.07 5.11 14.60
N PRO A 74 -11.85 5.75 13.72
CA PRO A 74 -11.31 6.55 12.63
C PRO A 74 -10.56 7.80 13.11
N LEU A 75 -10.74 8.23 14.36
CA LEU A 75 -10.03 9.39 14.93
C LEU A 75 -8.55 9.10 15.25
N ILE A 76 -8.16 7.83 15.35
CA ILE A 76 -6.80 7.41 15.70
C ILE A 76 -6.07 6.73 14.54
N THR A 77 -6.75 6.50 13.42
CA THR A 77 -6.19 5.80 12.26
C THR A 77 -5.47 6.76 11.31
N THR A 78 -4.32 6.37 10.75
CA THR A 78 -3.52 7.20 9.82
C THR A 78 -3.32 6.56 8.44
N SER A 79 -3.26 7.38 7.38
CA SER A 79 -2.91 6.96 6.01
C SER A 79 -1.40 7.06 5.69
N ARG A 80 -0.55 7.28 6.69
CA ARG A 80 0.90 7.49 6.53
C ARG A 80 1.61 6.37 5.77
N GLY A 81 1.29 5.12 6.06
CA GLY A 81 1.92 3.98 5.38
C GLY A 81 1.68 3.97 3.88
N THR A 82 0.53 4.47 3.41
CA THR A 82 0.27 4.63 1.97
C THR A 82 1.20 5.67 1.35
N GLY A 83 1.48 6.77 2.06
CA GLY A 83 2.48 7.77 1.63
C GLY A 83 3.89 7.17 1.56
N GLU A 84 4.26 6.33 2.52
CA GLU A 84 5.55 5.62 2.52
C GLU A 84 5.68 4.64 1.34
N LEU A 85 4.59 3.97 0.93
CA LEU A 85 4.56 3.15 -0.29
C LEU A 85 4.74 3.98 -1.56
N ILE A 86 4.07 5.12 -1.65
CA ILE A 86 4.24 6.06 -2.78
C ILE A 86 5.71 6.50 -2.88
N LEU A 87 6.33 6.86 -1.76
CA LEU A 87 7.73 7.27 -1.75
C LEU A 87 8.65 6.14 -2.22
N GLN A 88 8.43 4.90 -1.76
CA GLN A 88 9.22 3.75 -2.21
C GLN A 88 9.04 3.48 -3.71
N ALA A 89 7.82 3.59 -4.23
CA ALA A 89 7.58 3.45 -5.67
C ALA A 89 8.36 4.49 -6.50
N LEU A 90 8.34 5.76 -6.05
CA LEU A 90 9.13 6.82 -6.69
C LEU A 90 10.64 6.55 -6.60
N GLU A 91 11.13 6.02 -5.47
CA GLU A 91 12.54 5.65 -5.31
C GLU A 91 12.96 4.47 -6.18
N HIS A 92 12.01 3.62 -6.57
CA HIS A 92 12.22 2.56 -7.56
C HIS A 92 12.09 3.05 -9.02
N GLY A 93 11.91 4.36 -9.23
CA GLY A 93 11.86 4.97 -10.56
C GLY A 93 10.49 5.02 -11.20
N ALA A 94 9.41 4.77 -10.44
CA ALA A 94 8.06 4.87 -10.99
C ALA A 94 7.76 6.31 -11.45
N GLU A 95 7.36 6.46 -12.71
CA GLU A 95 6.90 7.74 -13.26
C GLU A 95 5.37 7.89 -13.14
N ARG A 96 4.67 6.76 -13.04
CA ARG A 96 3.21 6.69 -12.90
C ARG A 96 2.87 5.83 -11.69
N ILE A 97 1.83 6.22 -10.96
CA ILE A 97 1.34 5.46 -9.81
C ILE A 97 -0.16 5.31 -9.94
N ILE A 98 -0.65 4.08 -9.92
CA ILE A 98 -2.06 3.73 -9.84
C ILE A 98 -2.34 3.28 -8.42
N ILE A 99 -3.26 3.97 -7.74
CA ILE A 99 -3.59 3.70 -6.34
C ILE A 99 -5.04 3.23 -6.22
N GLY A 100 -5.24 1.99 -5.77
CA GLY A 100 -6.53 1.50 -5.33
C GLY A 100 -6.84 1.99 -3.91
N ILE A 101 -7.94 2.73 -3.75
CA ILE A 101 -8.35 3.35 -2.48
C ILE A 101 -9.47 2.58 -1.74
N GLY A 102 -9.91 1.43 -2.25
CA GLY A 102 -10.92 0.59 -1.60
C GLY A 102 -10.43 -0.01 -0.28
N GLY A 103 -11.36 -0.34 0.63
CA GLY A 103 -11.05 -1.06 1.87
C GLY A 103 -10.31 -0.27 2.96
N SER A 104 -10.26 1.06 2.87
CA SER A 104 -9.53 1.89 3.83
C SER A 104 -10.14 1.85 5.24
N ALA A 105 -9.28 1.87 6.27
CA ALA A 105 -9.68 2.05 7.67
C ALA A 105 -9.82 3.53 8.07
N THR A 106 -9.30 4.43 7.22
CA THR A 106 -8.93 5.79 7.60
C THR A 106 -9.90 6.82 7.00
N ASN A 107 -10.20 7.87 7.77
CA ASN A 107 -10.94 9.05 7.31
C ASN A 107 -10.15 10.34 7.60
N ASP A 108 -8.83 10.35 7.35
CA ASP A 108 -7.93 11.48 7.62
C ASP A 108 -7.80 12.46 6.44
N GLY A 109 -8.64 12.31 5.41
CA GLY A 109 -8.61 13.14 4.21
C GLY A 109 -7.31 13.04 3.39
N GLY A 110 -6.48 12.02 3.60
CA GLY A 110 -5.17 11.89 2.94
C GLY A 110 -4.06 12.75 3.56
N ALA A 111 -4.30 13.37 4.71
CA ALA A 111 -3.29 14.16 5.40
C ALA A 111 -2.06 13.32 5.81
N GLY A 112 -2.27 12.09 6.28
CA GLY A 112 -1.20 11.14 6.57
C GLY A 112 -0.39 10.75 5.34
N MET A 113 -1.07 10.47 4.22
CA MET A 113 -0.44 10.15 2.93
C MET A 113 0.48 11.28 2.46
N ASN A 114 0.02 12.54 2.53
CA ASN A 114 0.83 13.70 2.15
C ASN A 114 2.06 13.88 3.06
N ALA A 115 1.92 13.61 4.37
CA ALA A 115 3.06 13.66 5.29
C ALA A 115 4.06 12.52 5.04
N GLY A 116 3.58 11.30 4.76
CA GLY A 116 4.42 10.14 4.49
C GLY A 116 5.12 10.18 3.11
N ALA A 117 4.55 10.90 2.14
CA ALA A 117 5.14 11.11 0.82
C ALA A 117 6.23 12.20 0.79
N ARG A 118 6.52 12.85 1.92
CA ARG A 118 7.63 13.82 2.03
C ARG A 118 8.92 13.09 2.40
N ARG A 119 9.98 13.33 1.62
CA ARG A 119 11.34 12.96 2.05
C ARG A 119 11.66 13.67 3.37
N PRO A 120 12.23 12.97 4.37
CA PRO A 120 12.75 13.66 5.54
C PRO A 120 13.82 14.68 5.09
N PRO A 121 13.92 15.85 5.75
CA PRO A 121 14.99 16.79 5.46
C PRO A 121 16.35 16.10 5.66
N LEU A 122 17.29 16.41 4.77
CA LEU A 122 18.67 15.92 4.79
C LEU A 122 19.38 16.25 6.11
#